data_AF-A0A2G4SFN2-F1
#
_entry.id   AF-A0A2G4SFN2-F1
#
_cell.length_a   1.000
_cell.length_b   1.000
_cell.length_c   1.000
_cell.angle_alpha   90.00
_cell.angle_beta   90.00
_cell.angle_gamma   90.00
#
_symmetry.space_group_name_H-M   'P 1'
#
loop_
_entity.id
_entity.type
_entity.pdbx_description
1 polymer ?
#
loop_
_entity_poly.entity_id
_entity_poly.type
_entity_poly.pdbx_seq_one_letter_code
_entity_poly.pdbx_strand_id
1 'polypeptide(L)'
;MVPKWMGPITEWANLLETVNYSGYNMIHFVPLQKRGVSNSPYSISDQLSFDDDVFDAKDQKKSNKERLAVVKKAIGNIYSKHGILSLSDVVWNHTSNSTEFLLHHPEAGYNLHNSPHLVPAYELDTALIELSGQLEQLGLPVDIRSEQDADVIIEYIRENTIKQLKLYEYKVIDVAKQADVIRKALKDRSEQSSHPTVYHDVYSMDIKKRIALFGQDVIVNGHLDTRFHKTVHVSAALSFLLAFNKIKSLDEVSDDQVDDLVESFKNLLNDYNLPLYEEYDEECKVALENIKGRLLFTRLAENGPKLGRISKSNPLIESYFTRLEDPKGKHPKGSMMLANNGWIWNADPLKDFAGPDSSAYLRREVIVWGDCVKLRYGQSPKDNPWLWQHMREYTEQVASMFHGIRIDNCHSTPIHVAEYLLDAARRVRPDLYVLAELFTGSAERDNDFVSRLGIHALIREAMQAWDTHELSRLAHRHGGKPVGSMDEDMVWKVVPYECDEKKKVLAIPITSGSMPRALFMDCTHDNETPFQKRTAEVCF
;
A
#
# COMPACT_ATOMS: atom_id res chain seq x y z
N MET A 1 8.57 -22.92 7.53
CA MET A 1 8.46 -24.04 6.57
C MET A 1 7.75 -23.56 5.32
N VAL A 2 8.28 -23.91 4.15
CA VAL A 2 7.81 -23.43 2.84
C VAL A 2 7.21 -24.60 2.05
N PRO A 3 5.87 -24.74 1.96
CA PRO A 3 5.20 -25.93 1.43
C PRO A 3 5.69 -26.39 0.06
N LYS A 4 5.95 -25.45 -0.87
CA LYS A 4 6.44 -25.77 -2.22
C LYS A 4 7.79 -26.50 -2.27
N TRP A 5 8.53 -26.54 -1.15
CA TRP A 5 9.81 -27.25 -1.02
C TRP A 5 9.73 -28.49 -0.14
N MET A 6 8.52 -28.85 0.33
CA MET A 6 8.32 -29.96 1.26
C MET A 6 7.77 -31.23 0.58
N GLY A 7 7.37 -31.13 -0.69
CA GLY A 7 6.63 -32.20 -1.35
C GLY A 7 5.19 -32.33 -0.83
N PRO A 8 4.45 -33.36 -1.28
CA PRO A 8 3.10 -33.62 -0.81
C PRO A 8 3.09 -33.95 0.69
N ILE A 9 1.96 -33.72 1.35
CA ILE A 9 1.76 -33.93 2.80
C ILE A 9 2.26 -35.30 3.29
N THR A 10 2.18 -36.34 2.45
CA THR A 10 2.65 -37.70 2.75
C THR A 10 4.15 -37.81 2.97
N GLU A 11 4.94 -36.88 2.42
CA GLU A 11 6.40 -36.82 2.54
C GLU A 11 6.87 -35.95 3.72
N TRP A 12 5.96 -35.19 4.34
CA TRP A 12 6.33 -34.26 5.41
C TRP A 12 6.86 -34.95 6.67
N ALA A 13 6.61 -36.25 6.86
CA ALA A 13 6.97 -36.99 8.08
C ALA A 13 8.46 -36.83 8.44
N ASN A 14 9.37 -36.98 7.49
CA ASN A 14 10.82 -36.88 7.74
C ASN A 14 11.23 -35.46 8.17
N LEU A 15 10.61 -34.44 7.58
CA LEU A 15 10.86 -33.04 7.94
C LEU A 15 10.34 -32.75 9.35
N LEU A 16 9.16 -33.26 9.70
CA LEU A 16 8.57 -33.12 11.02
C LEU A 16 9.36 -33.85 12.11
N GLU A 17 9.93 -35.02 11.80
CA GLU A 17 10.84 -35.73 12.70
C GLU A 17 12.09 -34.90 13.01
N THR A 18 12.64 -34.21 12.02
CA THR A 18 13.78 -33.31 12.20
C THR A 18 13.42 -32.13 13.11
N VAL A 19 12.28 -31.48 12.86
CA VAL A 19 11.80 -30.37 13.71
C VAL A 19 11.58 -30.82 15.15
N ASN A 20 10.97 -31.98 15.35
CA ASN A 20 10.72 -32.56 16.66
C ASN A 20 12.03 -32.94 17.38
N TYR A 21 13.00 -33.52 16.66
CA TYR A 21 14.32 -33.85 17.19
C TYR A 21 15.07 -32.59 17.66
N SER A 22 14.96 -31.48 16.91
CA SER A 22 15.57 -30.20 17.28
C SER A 22 14.87 -29.49 18.45
N GLY A 23 13.74 -30.01 18.95
CA GLY A 23 13.05 -29.48 20.13
C GLY A 23 12.14 -28.28 19.87
N TYR A 24 11.84 -27.95 18.61
CA TYR A 24 10.85 -26.91 18.30
C TYR A 24 9.44 -27.40 18.67
N ASN A 25 8.64 -26.50 19.25
CA ASN A 25 7.26 -26.77 19.68
C ASN A 25 6.20 -26.06 18.81
N MET A 26 6.62 -25.35 17.76
CA MET A 26 5.73 -24.64 16.85
C MET A 26 6.33 -24.56 15.45
N ILE A 27 5.51 -24.80 14.42
CA ILE A 27 5.89 -24.63 13.01
C ILE A 27 5.12 -23.47 12.40
N HIS A 28 5.84 -22.54 11.78
CA HIS A 28 5.28 -21.53 10.89
C HIS A 28 5.29 -22.01 9.44
N PHE A 29 4.12 -22.05 8.83
CA PHE A 29 3.93 -22.29 7.40
C PHE A 29 3.72 -20.95 6.69
N VAL A 30 4.48 -20.70 5.62
CA VAL A 30 4.04 -19.70 4.62
C VAL A 30 2.77 -20.23 3.93
N PRO A 31 1.99 -19.40 3.20
CA PRO A 31 0.67 -19.79 2.72
C PRO A 31 0.69 -21.09 1.90
N LEU A 32 -0.28 -21.98 2.18
CA LEU A 32 -0.49 -23.26 1.47
C LEU A 32 -1.49 -23.10 0.30
N GLN A 33 -2.09 -21.92 0.18
CA GLN A 33 -3.11 -21.61 -0.79
C GLN A 33 -2.55 -21.70 -2.22
N LYS A 34 -3.46 -21.81 -3.19
CA LYS A 34 -3.09 -21.92 -4.59
C LYS A 34 -2.29 -20.68 -5.02
N ARG A 35 -1.09 -20.89 -5.57
CA ARG A 35 -0.18 -19.79 -5.92
C ARG A 35 -0.50 -19.20 -7.29
N GLY A 36 -0.02 -17.98 -7.52
CA GLY A 36 -0.11 -17.25 -8.78
C GLY A 36 0.94 -17.66 -9.81
N VAL A 37 0.94 -16.96 -10.94
CA VAL A 37 1.86 -17.23 -12.07
C VAL A 37 3.34 -17.06 -11.70
N SER A 38 3.67 -16.23 -10.70
CA SER A 38 5.04 -16.07 -10.21
C SER A 38 5.53 -17.25 -9.37
N ASN A 39 4.62 -18.15 -8.95
CA ASN A 39 4.87 -19.23 -8.01
C ASN A 39 5.42 -18.75 -6.64
N SER A 40 5.18 -17.47 -6.31
CA SER A 40 5.38 -16.91 -4.97
C SER A 40 4.28 -17.44 -4.04
N PRO A 41 4.61 -17.90 -2.81
CA PRO A 41 3.59 -18.30 -1.84
C PRO A 41 2.75 -17.11 -1.34
N TYR A 42 3.24 -15.88 -1.47
CA TYR A 42 2.52 -14.66 -1.07
C TYR A 42 1.63 -14.09 -2.19
N SER A 43 1.90 -14.43 -3.46
CA SER A 43 1.01 -14.14 -4.58
C SER A 43 -0.05 -15.23 -4.71
N ILE A 44 -1.11 -15.14 -3.89
CA ILE A 44 -2.16 -16.17 -3.80
C ILE A 44 -3.18 -15.97 -4.92
N SER A 45 -3.39 -16.97 -5.78
CA SER A 45 -4.38 -16.92 -6.87
C SER A 45 -5.78 -17.35 -6.47
N ASP A 46 -5.90 -18.19 -5.44
CA ASP A 46 -7.18 -18.56 -4.84
C ASP A 46 -6.96 -18.86 -3.35
N GLN A 47 -7.48 -17.97 -2.51
CA GLN A 47 -7.34 -18.01 -1.06
C GLN A 47 -8.14 -19.15 -0.41
N LEU A 48 -9.16 -19.68 -1.09
CA LEU A 48 -10.05 -20.72 -0.56
C LEU A 48 -9.68 -22.12 -1.04
N SER A 49 -8.73 -22.22 -1.97
CA SER A 49 -8.16 -23.47 -2.50
C SER A 49 -6.69 -23.61 -2.09
N PHE A 50 -6.19 -24.84 -2.13
CA PHE A 50 -4.79 -25.17 -1.86
C PHE A 50 -4.06 -25.48 -3.17
N ASP A 51 -2.74 -25.34 -3.16
CA ASP A 51 -1.91 -25.71 -4.32
C ASP A 51 -1.88 -27.23 -4.52
N ASP A 52 -1.70 -27.68 -5.77
CA ASP A 52 -1.75 -29.11 -6.14
C ASP A 52 -0.52 -29.87 -5.64
N ASP A 53 0.62 -29.20 -5.50
CA ASP A 53 1.86 -29.80 -5.00
C ASP A 53 1.83 -30.19 -3.51
N VAL A 54 0.85 -29.68 -2.77
CA VAL A 54 0.58 -30.08 -1.38
C VAL A 54 -0.01 -31.50 -1.30
N PHE A 55 -0.55 -32.03 -2.40
CA PHE A 55 -1.30 -33.30 -2.41
C PHE A 55 -0.65 -34.37 -3.29
N ASP A 56 -0.79 -35.63 -2.89
CA ASP A 56 -0.54 -36.76 -3.79
C ASP A 56 -1.45 -36.68 -5.03
N ALA A 57 -1.02 -37.27 -6.14
CA ALA A 57 -1.78 -37.33 -7.39
C ALA A 57 -3.24 -37.84 -7.24
N LYS A 58 -3.49 -38.77 -6.31
CA LYS A 58 -4.83 -39.29 -6.01
C LYS A 58 -5.76 -38.26 -5.35
N ASP A 59 -5.19 -37.26 -4.68
CA ASP A 59 -5.90 -36.28 -3.86
C ASP A 59 -6.05 -34.94 -4.57
N GLN A 60 -5.26 -34.67 -5.60
CA GLN A 60 -5.33 -33.44 -6.42
C GLN A 60 -6.69 -33.23 -7.08
N LYS A 61 -7.39 -34.31 -7.47
CA LYS A 61 -8.71 -34.25 -8.12
C LYS A 61 -9.88 -34.14 -7.15
N LYS A 62 -9.63 -34.13 -5.84
CA LYS A 62 -10.68 -33.99 -4.82
C LYS A 62 -11.28 -32.60 -4.84
N SER A 63 -12.51 -32.47 -4.36
CA SER A 63 -13.14 -31.17 -4.16
C SER A 63 -12.38 -30.33 -3.14
N ASN A 64 -12.53 -28.99 -3.19
CA ASN A 64 -11.90 -28.08 -2.23
C ASN A 64 -12.22 -28.44 -0.77
N LYS A 65 -13.45 -28.87 -0.50
CA LYS A 65 -13.88 -29.30 0.85
C LYS A 65 -13.11 -30.54 1.33
N GLU A 66 -12.90 -31.52 0.44
CA GLU A 66 -12.14 -32.72 0.76
C GLU A 66 -10.65 -32.42 0.92
N ARG A 67 -10.08 -31.55 0.07
CA ARG A 67 -8.69 -31.08 0.19
C ARG A 67 -8.47 -30.32 1.50
N LEU A 68 -9.40 -29.45 1.90
CA LEU A 68 -9.40 -28.79 3.19
C LEU A 68 -9.38 -29.81 4.35
N ALA A 69 -10.19 -30.86 4.27
CA ALA A 69 -10.20 -31.91 5.29
C ALA A 69 -8.86 -32.67 5.38
N VAL A 70 -8.19 -32.90 4.25
CA VAL A 70 -6.84 -33.50 4.21
C VAL A 70 -5.82 -32.59 4.89
N VAL A 71 -5.77 -31.30 4.54
CA VAL A 71 -4.86 -30.33 5.15
C VAL A 71 -5.13 -30.20 6.65
N LYS A 72 -6.40 -30.03 7.04
CA LYS A 72 -6.80 -29.94 8.46
C LYS A 72 -6.38 -31.17 9.26
N LYS A 73 -6.54 -32.37 8.69
CA LYS A 73 -6.07 -33.61 9.31
C LYS A 73 -4.54 -33.65 9.43
N ALA A 74 -3.82 -33.20 8.40
CA ALA A 74 -2.36 -33.15 8.42
C ALA A 74 -1.84 -32.22 9.52
N ILE A 75 -2.36 -31.00 9.59
CA ILE A 75 -2.01 -30.04 10.64
C ILE A 75 -2.40 -30.57 12.04
N GLY A 76 -3.58 -31.17 12.19
CA GLY A 76 -3.99 -31.81 13.44
C GLY A 76 -3.11 -33.00 13.86
N ASN A 77 -2.52 -33.72 12.90
CA ASN A 77 -1.58 -34.81 13.18
C ASN A 77 -0.24 -34.29 13.72
N ILE A 78 0.21 -33.11 13.30
CA ILE A 78 1.45 -32.50 13.82
C ILE A 78 1.33 -32.33 15.34
N TYR A 79 0.22 -31.74 15.79
CA TYR A 79 -0.04 -31.57 17.23
C TYR A 79 -0.28 -32.90 17.94
N SER A 80 -1.18 -33.75 17.45
CA SER A 80 -1.55 -34.97 18.18
C SER A 80 -0.43 -36.01 18.27
N LYS A 81 0.51 -36.04 17.32
CA LYS A 81 1.64 -36.99 17.32
C LYS A 81 2.92 -36.45 17.95
N HIS A 82 3.20 -35.15 17.80
CA HIS A 82 4.47 -34.55 18.23
C HIS A 82 4.31 -33.48 19.32
N GLY A 83 3.09 -33.05 19.65
CA GLY A 83 2.86 -31.93 20.56
C GLY A 83 3.26 -30.57 19.98
N ILE A 84 3.50 -30.50 18.66
CA ILE A 84 3.97 -29.31 17.96
C ILE A 84 2.78 -28.50 17.46
N LEU A 85 2.73 -27.23 17.82
CA LEU A 85 1.73 -26.27 17.35
C LEU A 85 2.01 -25.85 15.89
N SER A 86 1.04 -25.24 15.23
CA SER A 86 1.20 -24.79 13.85
C SER A 86 0.54 -23.44 13.65
N LEU A 87 1.22 -22.55 12.95
CA LEU A 87 0.69 -21.25 12.52
C LEU A 87 0.87 -21.08 11.00
N SER A 88 0.01 -20.30 10.38
CA SER A 88 0.10 -19.96 8.95
C SER A 88 0.24 -18.46 8.77
N ASP A 89 0.96 -18.03 7.74
CA ASP A 89 0.77 -16.68 7.23
C ASP A 89 -0.66 -16.45 6.75
N VAL A 90 -1.14 -15.22 6.95
CA VAL A 90 -2.32 -14.67 6.30
C VAL A 90 -1.91 -13.43 5.51
N VAL A 91 -2.42 -13.32 4.29
CA VAL A 91 -2.12 -12.24 3.35
C VAL A 91 -3.42 -11.50 3.06
N TRP A 92 -3.54 -10.29 3.62
CA TRP A 92 -4.75 -9.48 3.47
C TRP A 92 -4.58 -8.29 2.52
N ASN A 93 -3.34 -7.91 2.21
CA ASN A 93 -3.06 -6.68 1.46
C ASN A 93 -3.25 -6.83 -0.05
N HIS A 94 -3.07 -8.04 -0.57
CA HIS A 94 -2.99 -8.29 -2.00
C HIS A 94 -3.43 -9.72 -2.38
N THR A 95 -3.65 -9.92 -3.68
CA THR A 95 -3.93 -11.21 -4.34
C THR A 95 -3.07 -11.34 -5.60
N SER A 96 -2.93 -12.52 -6.17
CA SER A 96 -2.19 -12.71 -7.43
C SER A 96 -2.81 -11.89 -8.57
N ASN A 97 -1.96 -11.34 -9.43
CA ASN A 97 -2.37 -10.72 -10.70
C ASN A 97 -3.08 -11.70 -11.67
N SER A 98 -3.00 -13.00 -11.39
CA SER A 98 -3.63 -14.07 -12.16
C SER A 98 -4.89 -14.65 -11.50
N THR A 99 -5.41 -14.01 -10.45
CA THR A 99 -6.62 -14.52 -9.78
C THR A 99 -7.85 -14.35 -10.67
N GLU A 100 -8.68 -15.38 -10.77
CA GLU A 100 -9.86 -15.38 -11.63
C GLU A 100 -10.94 -14.41 -11.13
N PHE A 101 -11.07 -14.26 -9.80
CA PHE A 101 -12.16 -13.45 -9.26
C PHE A 101 -12.07 -11.99 -9.70
N LEU A 102 -10.90 -11.44 -10.01
CA LEU A 102 -10.76 -10.04 -10.46
C LEU A 102 -11.41 -9.81 -11.84
N LEU A 103 -11.63 -10.85 -12.65
CA LEU A 103 -12.40 -10.75 -13.89
C LEU A 103 -13.90 -10.56 -13.61
N HIS A 104 -14.37 -10.96 -12.43
CA HIS A 104 -15.76 -10.89 -11.99
C HIS A 104 -16.02 -9.76 -10.99
N HIS A 105 -15.00 -9.42 -10.20
CA HIS A 105 -15.02 -8.47 -9.11
C HIS A 105 -13.83 -7.49 -9.19
N PRO A 106 -13.66 -6.74 -10.29
CA PRO A 106 -12.55 -5.79 -10.43
C PRO A 106 -12.62 -4.66 -9.41
N GLU A 107 -13.78 -4.41 -8.79
CA GLU A 107 -13.95 -3.47 -7.68
C GLU A 107 -13.18 -3.89 -6.41
N ALA A 108 -12.75 -5.16 -6.31
CA ALA A 108 -11.91 -5.70 -5.26
C ALA A 108 -10.52 -5.08 -5.20
N GLY A 109 -10.02 -4.52 -6.30
CA GLY A 109 -8.77 -3.76 -6.32
C GLY A 109 -8.98 -2.25 -6.51
N TYR A 110 -7.89 -1.49 -6.39
CA TYR A 110 -7.86 -0.09 -6.80
C TYR A 110 -7.75 -0.05 -8.32
N ASN A 111 -8.73 0.53 -9.01
CA ASN A 111 -8.76 0.61 -10.46
C ASN A 111 -9.13 2.02 -10.94
N LEU A 112 -9.04 2.28 -12.23
CA LEU A 112 -9.22 3.64 -12.78
C LEU A 112 -10.66 4.15 -12.66
N HIS A 113 -11.63 3.26 -12.42
CA HIS A 113 -13.02 3.64 -12.23
C HIS A 113 -13.32 4.02 -10.77
N ASN A 114 -12.89 3.20 -9.80
CA ASN A 114 -13.16 3.42 -8.38
C ASN A 114 -12.09 4.28 -7.68
N SER A 115 -10.93 4.46 -8.31
CA SER A 115 -9.77 5.19 -7.82
C SER A 115 -9.23 6.11 -8.92
N PRO A 116 -10.04 7.09 -9.40
CA PRO A 116 -9.72 7.90 -10.57
C PRO A 116 -8.47 8.77 -10.40
N HIS A 117 -8.05 9.06 -9.16
CA HIS A 117 -6.77 9.74 -8.87
C HIS A 117 -5.54 8.96 -9.36
N LEU A 118 -5.67 7.67 -9.67
CA LEU A 118 -4.59 6.83 -10.21
C LEU A 118 -4.44 6.94 -11.74
N VAL A 119 -5.36 7.61 -12.45
CA VAL A 119 -5.31 7.74 -13.92
C VAL A 119 -3.99 8.35 -14.42
N PRO A 120 -3.46 9.45 -13.86
CA PRO A 120 -2.17 9.99 -14.29
C PRO A 120 -1.01 9.00 -14.11
N ALA A 121 -1.02 8.24 -13.01
CA ALA A 121 0.00 7.24 -12.74
C ALA A 121 -0.08 6.06 -13.72
N TYR A 122 -1.28 5.65 -14.10
CA TYR A 122 -1.50 4.60 -15.11
C TYR A 122 -1.07 5.03 -16.51
N GLU A 123 -1.34 6.28 -16.91
CA GLU A 123 -0.88 6.81 -18.19
C GLU A 123 0.66 6.84 -18.26
N LEU A 124 1.32 7.31 -17.19
CA LEU A 124 2.77 7.24 -17.08
C LEU A 124 3.28 5.79 -17.13
N ASP A 125 2.60 4.85 -16.47
CA ASP A 125 3.02 3.43 -16.41
C ASP A 125 2.99 2.81 -17.80
N THR A 126 1.90 3.05 -18.51
CA THR A 126 1.69 2.56 -19.88
C THR A 126 2.74 3.14 -20.82
N ALA A 127 3.01 4.44 -20.75
CA ALA A 127 4.02 5.08 -21.58
C ALA A 127 5.45 4.54 -21.31
N LEU A 128 5.79 4.25 -20.05
CA LEU A 128 7.10 3.68 -19.69
C LEU A 128 7.25 2.22 -20.19
N ILE A 129 6.18 1.43 -20.16
CA ILE A 129 6.18 0.06 -20.69
C ILE A 129 6.29 0.07 -22.21
N GLU A 130 5.57 0.97 -22.90
CA GLU A 130 5.67 1.15 -24.34
C GLU A 130 7.09 1.60 -24.75
N LEU A 131 7.63 2.59 -24.05
CA LEU A 131 9.01 3.05 -24.25
C LEU A 131 10.01 1.90 -24.09
N SER A 132 9.82 1.03 -23.09
CA SER A 132 10.69 -0.12 -22.87
C SER A 132 10.78 -1.06 -24.08
N GLY A 133 9.73 -1.16 -24.88
CA GLY A 133 9.71 -1.93 -26.12
C GLY A 133 10.29 -1.19 -27.33
N GLN A 134 10.55 0.11 -27.23
CA GLN A 134 10.95 0.99 -28.34
C GLN A 134 12.36 1.59 -28.18
N LEU A 135 13.01 1.45 -27.01
CA LEU A 135 14.33 2.02 -26.73
C LEU A 135 15.34 1.86 -27.88
N GLU A 136 15.49 0.63 -28.41
CA GLU A 136 16.43 0.35 -29.51
C GLU A 136 16.09 1.11 -30.81
N GLN A 137 14.80 1.19 -31.16
CA GLN A 137 14.33 1.91 -32.35
C GLN A 137 14.55 3.43 -32.22
N LEU A 138 14.51 3.92 -30.98
CA LEU A 138 14.75 5.32 -30.62
C LEU A 138 16.24 5.65 -30.43
N GLY A 139 17.14 4.67 -30.62
CA GLY A 139 18.58 4.85 -30.42
C GLY A 139 18.99 5.05 -28.96
N LEU A 140 18.14 4.65 -28.02
CA LEU A 140 18.40 4.75 -26.58
C LEU A 140 19.15 3.51 -26.06
N PRO A 141 19.91 3.63 -24.96
CA PRO A 141 20.59 2.49 -24.34
C PRO A 141 19.59 1.40 -23.93
N VAL A 142 19.86 0.16 -24.36
CA VAL A 142 19.10 -1.04 -23.97
C VAL A 142 19.88 -1.93 -23.01
N ASP A 143 21.21 -1.82 -23.02
CA ASP A 143 22.12 -2.51 -22.11
C ASP A 143 22.77 -1.45 -21.22
N ILE A 144 22.27 -1.31 -19.99
CA ILE A 144 22.78 -0.30 -19.05
C ILE A 144 24.12 -0.76 -18.50
N ARG A 145 25.19 -0.02 -18.78
CA ARG A 145 26.57 -0.32 -18.36
C ARG A 145 27.15 0.74 -17.44
N SER A 146 26.60 1.94 -17.45
CA SER A 146 26.98 3.01 -16.53
C SER A 146 25.78 3.87 -16.11
N GLU A 147 26.01 4.74 -15.13
CA GLU A 147 25.01 5.72 -14.72
C GLU A 147 24.65 6.69 -15.85
N GLN A 148 25.59 7.01 -16.74
CA GLN A 148 25.35 7.88 -17.90
C GLN A 148 24.36 7.26 -18.89
N ASP A 149 24.36 5.94 -19.06
CA ASP A 149 23.36 5.26 -19.90
C ASP A 149 21.94 5.46 -19.33
N ALA A 150 21.81 5.42 -18.00
CA ALA A 150 20.55 5.71 -17.32
C ALA A 150 20.15 7.19 -17.50
N ASP A 151 21.09 8.13 -17.36
CA ASP A 151 20.83 9.57 -17.52
C ASP A 151 20.25 9.90 -18.91
N VAL A 152 20.77 9.27 -19.98
CA VAL A 152 20.24 9.43 -21.34
C VAL A 152 18.77 9.02 -21.43
N ILE A 153 18.40 7.90 -20.81
CA ILE A 153 17.01 7.41 -20.80
C ILE A 153 16.12 8.35 -19.97
N ILE A 154 16.59 8.81 -18.82
CA ILE A 154 15.83 9.69 -17.92
C ILE A 154 15.57 11.06 -18.59
N GLU A 155 16.57 11.61 -19.28
CA GLU A 155 16.39 12.85 -20.03
C GLU A 155 15.40 12.66 -21.19
N TYR A 156 15.45 11.51 -21.89
CA TYR A 156 14.44 11.18 -22.89
C TYR A 156 13.03 11.09 -22.28
N ILE A 157 12.87 10.43 -21.13
CA ILE A 157 11.58 10.31 -20.44
C ILE A 157 11.05 11.71 -20.06
N ARG A 158 11.91 12.57 -19.53
CA ARG A 158 11.54 13.96 -19.19
C ARG A 158 11.03 14.71 -20.41
N GLU A 159 11.81 14.74 -21.48
CA GLU A 159 11.58 15.61 -22.64
C GLU A 159 10.52 15.07 -23.61
N ASN A 160 10.41 13.75 -23.74
CA ASN A 160 9.58 13.10 -24.76
C ASN A 160 8.45 12.24 -24.19
N THR A 161 8.53 11.76 -22.95
CA THR A 161 7.45 10.95 -22.36
C THR A 161 6.56 11.82 -21.49
N ILE A 162 7.09 12.40 -20.39
CA ILE A 162 6.30 13.18 -19.42
C ILE A 162 5.69 14.44 -20.08
N LYS A 163 6.47 15.18 -20.87
CA LYS A 163 5.97 16.37 -21.57
C LYS A 163 4.82 16.05 -22.54
N GLN A 164 4.90 14.94 -23.27
CA GLN A 164 3.86 14.54 -24.22
C GLN A 164 2.57 14.08 -23.53
N LEU A 165 2.69 13.42 -22.37
CA LEU A 165 1.54 12.99 -21.58
C LEU A 165 0.73 14.16 -21.00
N LYS A 166 1.34 15.34 -20.84
CA LYS A 166 0.68 16.53 -20.27
C LYS A 166 -0.08 16.21 -18.97
N LEU A 167 0.55 15.47 -18.06
CA LEU A 167 -0.11 14.99 -16.84
C LEU A 167 -0.55 16.14 -15.91
N TYR A 168 0.05 17.32 -16.05
CA TYR A 168 -0.37 18.54 -15.35
C TYR A 168 -1.83 18.93 -15.62
N GLU A 169 -2.41 18.52 -16.76
CA GLU A 169 -3.81 18.79 -17.08
C GLU A 169 -4.77 18.13 -16.08
N TYR A 170 -4.36 17.08 -15.37
CA TYR A 170 -5.14 16.50 -14.27
C TYR A 170 -5.11 17.33 -12.98
N LYS A 171 -4.19 18.29 -12.86
CA LYS A 171 -4.06 19.16 -11.68
C LYS A 171 -4.56 20.57 -11.93
N VAL A 172 -4.25 21.17 -13.07
CA VAL A 172 -4.48 22.61 -13.30
C VAL A 172 -5.85 22.91 -13.89
N ILE A 173 -6.27 24.17 -13.83
CA ILE A 173 -7.45 24.67 -14.54
C ILE A 173 -7.07 25.21 -15.93
N ASP A 174 -7.91 24.95 -16.94
CA ASP A 174 -7.72 25.46 -18.31
C ASP A 174 -7.98 26.97 -18.39
N VAL A 175 -6.92 27.76 -18.30
CA VAL A 175 -6.97 29.22 -18.26
C VAL A 175 -7.67 29.79 -19.49
N ALA A 176 -7.37 29.30 -20.69
CA ALA A 176 -7.91 29.83 -21.93
C ALA A 176 -9.43 29.58 -22.00
N LYS A 177 -9.85 28.34 -21.74
CA LYS A 177 -11.27 27.96 -21.76
C LYS A 177 -12.07 28.71 -20.72
N GLN A 178 -11.57 28.85 -19.49
CA GLN A 178 -12.31 29.57 -18.44
C GLN A 178 -12.32 31.09 -18.71
N ALA A 179 -11.26 31.65 -19.30
CA ALA A 179 -11.25 33.05 -19.73
C ALA A 179 -12.31 33.33 -20.79
N ASP A 180 -12.54 32.42 -21.73
CA ASP A 180 -13.61 32.55 -22.74
C ASP A 180 -15.01 32.48 -22.12
N VAL A 181 -15.20 31.62 -21.11
CA VAL A 181 -16.45 31.55 -20.34
C VAL A 181 -16.74 32.89 -19.65
N ILE A 182 -15.75 33.48 -18.98
CA ILE A 182 -15.90 34.78 -18.30
C ILE A 182 -16.06 35.93 -19.30
N ARG A 183 -15.30 35.92 -20.40
CA ARG A 183 -15.45 36.89 -21.51
C ARG A 183 -16.88 36.93 -22.02
N LYS A 184 -17.48 35.77 -22.25
CA LYS A 184 -18.88 35.67 -22.68
C LYS A 184 -19.83 36.24 -21.62
N ALA A 185 -19.66 35.85 -20.36
CA ALA A 185 -20.51 36.31 -19.27
C ALA A 185 -20.44 37.84 -19.04
N LEU A 186 -19.27 38.45 -19.21
CA LEU A 186 -19.07 39.90 -19.17
C LEU A 186 -19.80 40.61 -20.33
N LYS A 187 -19.67 40.10 -21.57
CA LYS A 187 -20.31 40.68 -22.76
C LYS A 187 -21.83 40.57 -22.74
N ASP A 188 -22.33 39.39 -22.39
CA ASP A 188 -23.77 39.10 -22.39
C ASP A 188 -24.48 39.73 -21.18
N ARG A 189 -23.71 40.23 -20.19
CA ARG A 189 -24.21 40.66 -18.87
C ARG A 189 -25.16 39.65 -18.25
N SER A 190 -24.90 38.37 -18.52
CA SER A 190 -25.88 37.29 -18.34
C SER A 190 -26.09 36.90 -16.88
N GLU A 191 -25.22 37.38 -15.98
CA GLU A 191 -25.14 36.89 -14.60
C GLU A 191 -25.37 38.01 -13.58
N GLN A 192 -26.60 38.51 -13.54
CA GLN A 192 -27.05 39.57 -12.61
C GLN A 192 -27.01 39.14 -11.13
N SER A 193 -26.75 37.86 -10.85
CA SER A 193 -26.56 37.30 -9.51
C SER A 193 -25.18 37.58 -8.91
N SER A 194 -24.29 38.28 -9.63
CA SER A 194 -22.96 38.63 -9.11
C SER A 194 -23.06 39.64 -7.96
N HIS A 195 -22.36 39.39 -6.86
CA HIS A 195 -22.32 40.23 -5.67
C HIS A 195 -20.87 40.54 -5.26
N PRO A 196 -20.20 41.51 -5.92
CA PRO A 196 -18.81 41.86 -5.63
C PRO A 196 -18.59 42.29 -4.17
N THR A 197 -19.62 42.83 -3.52
CA THR A 197 -19.58 43.28 -2.12
C THR A 197 -19.35 42.16 -1.10
N VAL A 198 -19.53 40.88 -1.48
CA VAL A 198 -19.19 39.74 -0.63
C VAL A 198 -17.67 39.63 -0.43
N TYR A 199 -16.88 40.15 -1.39
CA TYR A 199 -15.43 40.09 -1.38
C TYR A 199 -14.82 41.43 -0.95
N HIS A 200 -14.47 41.55 0.32
CA HIS A 200 -13.85 42.75 0.87
C HIS A 200 -12.32 42.73 0.72
N ASP A 201 -11.77 43.81 0.17
CA ASP A 201 -10.32 44.08 0.10
C ASP A 201 -9.47 42.97 -0.55
N VAL A 202 -10.07 42.15 -1.43
CA VAL A 202 -9.35 41.08 -2.15
C VAL A 202 -8.21 41.60 -3.03
N TYR A 203 -8.27 42.87 -3.47
CA TYR A 203 -7.21 43.52 -4.26
C TYR A 203 -5.94 43.83 -3.45
N SER A 204 -6.05 44.00 -2.13
CA SER A 204 -4.94 44.28 -1.22
C SER A 204 -4.58 43.10 -0.32
N MET A 205 -5.33 42.01 -0.43
CA MET A 205 -5.09 40.77 0.30
C MET A 205 -3.75 40.13 -0.11
N ASP A 206 -3.08 39.52 0.88
CA ASP A 206 -1.93 38.66 0.63
C ASP A 206 -2.26 37.59 -0.43
N ILE A 207 -1.32 37.36 -1.35
CA ILE A 207 -1.53 36.51 -2.53
C ILE A 207 -1.95 35.09 -2.11
N LYS A 208 -1.33 34.51 -1.07
CA LYS A 208 -1.67 33.15 -0.63
C LYS A 208 -3.09 33.08 -0.08
N LYS A 209 -3.50 34.05 0.72
CA LYS A 209 -4.87 34.15 1.24
C LYS A 209 -5.88 34.36 0.11
N ARG A 210 -5.54 35.20 -0.87
CA ARG A 210 -6.37 35.48 -2.04
C ARG A 210 -6.58 34.22 -2.89
N ILE A 211 -5.52 33.47 -3.17
CA ILE A 211 -5.58 32.19 -3.91
C ILE A 211 -6.43 31.18 -3.15
N ALA A 212 -6.28 31.06 -1.82
CA ALA A 212 -7.08 30.14 -1.02
C ALA A 212 -8.58 30.48 -1.09
N LEU A 213 -8.93 31.76 -0.93
CA LEU A 213 -10.32 32.22 -1.05
C LEU A 213 -10.87 32.03 -2.47
N PHE A 214 -10.08 32.38 -3.49
CA PHE A 214 -10.45 32.18 -4.88
C PHE A 214 -10.68 30.69 -5.20
N GLY A 215 -9.78 29.82 -4.74
CA GLY A 215 -9.92 28.37 -4.87
C GLY A 215 -11.16 27.81 -4.19
N GLN A 216 -11.51 28.33 -3.02
CA GLN A 216 -12.68 27.90 -2.26
C GLN A 216 -13.99 28.32 -2.91
N ASP A 217 -14.09 29.56 -3.37
CA ASP A 217 -15.36 30.16 -3.77
C ASP A 217 -15.60 30.11 -5.29
N VAL A 218 -14.52 30.17 -6.08
CA VAL A 218 -14.60 30.30 -7.54
C VAL A 218 -14.41 28.96 -8.23
N ILE A 219 -13.54 28.08 -7.71
CA ILE A 219 -13.17 26.84 -8.40
C ILE A 219 -14.15 25.71 -8.06
N VAL A 220 -14.58 25.00 -9.10
CA VAL A 220 -15.43 23.82 -9.01
C VAL A 220 -14.64 22.61 -9.51
N ASN A 221 -14.52 21.58 -8.68
CA ASN A 221 -13.83 20.34 -9.04
C ASN A 221 -14.79 19.37 -9.76
N GLY A 222 -14.43 18.96 -10.97
CA GLY A 222 -15.04 17.84 -11.68
C GLY A 222 -14.39 16.50 -11.35
N HIS A 223 -14.64 15.49 -12.20
CA HIS A 223 -14.20 14.12 -11.96
C HIS A 223 -12.69 13.93 -12.22
N LEU A 224 -11.97 13.26 -11.29
CA LEU A 224 -10.50 13.20 -11.27
C LEU A 224 -9.85 12.42 -12.44
N ASP A 225 -10.63 11.63 -13.18
CA ASP A 225 -10.16 10.92 -14.37
C ASP A 225 -10.17 11.79 -15.65
N THR A 226 -10.62 13.04 -15.55
CA THR A 226 -10.72 13.97 -16.68
C THR A 226 -9.59 15.01 -16.66
N ARG A 227 -9.05 15.30 -17.84
CA ARG A 227 -8.12 16.42 -18.04
C ARG A 227 -8.87 17.74 -17.90
N PHE A 228 -8.24 18.71 -17.25
CA PHE A 228 -8.82 19.98 -16.85
C PHE A 228 -10.18 19.82 -16.15
N HIS A 229 -10.24 18.89 -15.19
CA HIS A 229 -11.47 18.62 -14.44
C HIS A 229 -11.94 19.83 -13.62
N LYS A 230 -11.09 20.83 -13.39
CA LYS A 230 -11.44 22.06 -12.67
C LYS A 230 -12.13 23.07 -13.60
N THR A 231 -13.22 23.66 -13.14
CA THR A 231 -13.97 24.73 -13.83
C THR A 231 -14.26 25.88 -12.87
N VAL A 232 -14.91 26.95 -13.35
CA VAL A 232 -15.26 28.11 -12.50
C VAL A 232 -16.77 28.21 -12.26
N HIS A 233 -17.18 28.58 -11.06
CA HIS A 233 -18.54 29.01 -10.76
C HIS A 233 -18.71 30.44 -11.27
N VAL A 234 -19.34 30.62 -12.43
CA VAL A 234 -19.35 31.89 -13.19
C VAL A 234 -19.77 33.10 -12.35
N SER A 235 -20.86 33.00 -11.58
CA SER A 235 -21.34 34.11 -10.74
C SER A 235 -20.34 34.50 -9.63
N ALA A 236 -19.66 33.51 -9.04
CA ALA A 236 -18.65 33.75 -8.00
C ALA A 236 -17.36 34.30 -8.62
N ALA A 237 -16.96 33.77 -9.77
CA ALA A 237 -15.83 34.25 -10.56
C ALA A 237 -15.98 35.73 -10.93
N LEU A 238 -17.15 36.13 -11.44
CA LEU A 238 -17.45 37.53 -11.76
C LEU A 238 -17.44 38.41 -10.51
N SER A 239 -18.09 37.95 -9.43
CA SER A 239 -18.13 38.68 -8.16
C SER A 239 -16.72 38.95 -7.63
N PHE A 240 -15.86 37.93 -7.61
CA PHE A 240 -14.48 38.03 -7.17
C PHE A 240 -13.66 38.93 -8.10
N LEU A 241 -13.79 38.76 -9.42
CA LEU A 241 -13.07 39.54 -10.42
C LEU A 241 -13.40 41.04 -10.34
N LEU A 242 -14.68 41.38 -10.23
CA LEU A 242 -15.14 42.77 -10.11
C LEU A 242 -14.61 43.38 -8.81
N ALA A 243 -14.71 42.68 -7.69
CA ALA A 243 -14.16 43.14 -6.42
C ALA A 243 -12.63 43.34 -6.47
N PHE A 244 -11.91 42.43 -7.13
CA PHE A 244 -10.46 42.52 -7.34
C PHE A 244 -10.07 43.74 -8.18
N ASN A 245 -10.89 44.11 -9.16
CA ASN A 245 -10.68 45.31 -9.98
C ASN A 245 -11.40 46.56 -9.44
N LYS A 246 -11.92 46.52 -8.21
CA LYS A 246 -12.62 47.62 -7.52
C LYS A 246 -13.87 48.13 -8.25
N ILE A 247 -14.57 47.25 -8.94
CA ILE A 247 -15.83 47.50 -9.64
C ILE A 247 -16.99 47.01 -8.76
N LYS A 248 -18.05 47.81 -8.60
CA LYS A 248 -19.12 47.51 -7.63
C LYS A 248 -20.26 46.68 -8.22
N SER A 249 -20.47 46.77 -9.53
CA SER A 249 -21.52 46.04 -10.23
C SER A 249 -21.08 45.70 -11.65
N LEU A 250 -21.62 44.61 -12.19
CA LEU A 250 -21.47 44.25 -13.60
C LEU A 250 -21.98 45.36 -14.54
N ASP A 251 -22.94 46.17 -14.08
CA ASP A 251 -23.46 47.31 -14.84
C ASP A 251 -22.41 48.40 -15.10
N GLU A 252 -21.42 48.55 -14.21
CA GLU A 252 -20.33 49.52 -14.32
C GLU A 252 -19.26 49.10 -15.34
N VAL A 253 -19.30 47.86 -15.84
CA VAL A 253 -18.36 47.36 -16.85
C VAL A 253 -18.75 47.90 -18.22
N SER A 254 -17.84 48.62 -18.87
CA SER A 254 -17.96 49.03 -20.27
C SER A 254 -17.39 47.96 -21.22
N ASP A 255 -17.85 47.96 -22.47
CA ASP A 255 -17.39 46.99 -23.48
C ASP A 255 -15.86 47.06 -23.71
N ASP A 256 -15.28 48.25 -23.61
CA ASP A 256 -13.83 48.49 -23.75
C ASP A 256 -13.01 47.89 -22.59
N GLN A 257 -13.62 47.67 -21.41
CA GLN A 257 -12.96 47.08 -20.24
C GLN A 257 -12.99 45.55 -20.22
N VAL A 258 -13.78 44.92 -21.09
CA VAL A 258 -13.97 43.46 -21.07
C VAL A 258 -12.64 42.74 -21.27
N ASP A 259 -11.82 43.18 -22.22
CA ASP A 259 -10.53 42.53 -22.49
C ASP A 259 -9.55 42.65 -21.32
N ASP A 260 -9.47 43.81 -20.69
CA ASP A 260 -8.64 44.06 -19.50
C ASP A 260 -9.10 43.20 -18.31
N LEU A 261 -10.41 43.08 -18.09
CA LEU A 261 -10.97 42.23 -17.04
C LEU A 261 -10.72 40.75 -17.31
N VAL A 262 -10.81 40.30 -18.56
CA VAL A 262 -10.48 38.93 -18.93
C VAL A 262 -9.00 38.65 -18.69
N GLU A 263 -8.10 39.58 -19.01
CA GLU A 263 -6.67 39.43 -18.72
C GLU A 263 -6.40 39.41 -17.22
N SER A 264 -7.07 40.28 -16.45
CA SER A 264 -7.05 40.26 -14.98
C SER A 264 -7.52 38.90 -14.43
N PHE A 265 -8.56 38.31 -15.01
CA PHE A 265 -9.04 36.98 -14.63
C PHE A 265 -8.04 35.86 -14.97
N LYS A 266 -7.39 35.92 -16.14
CA LYS A 266 -6.32 34.98 -16.48
C LYS A 266 -5.19 35.04 -15.47
N ASN A 267 -4.81 36.23 -15.01
CA ASN A 267 -3.79 36.38 -13.97
C ASN A 267 -4.23 35.74 -12.65
N LEU A 268 -5.49 35.88 -12.23
CA LEU A 268 -6.01 35.18 -11.06
C LEU A 268 -5.99 33.65 -11.22
N LEU A 269 -6.31 33.13 -12.41
CA LEU A 269 -6.21 31.69 -12.70
C LEU A 269 -4.76 31.21 -12.74
N ASN A 270 -3.84 32.03 -13.25
CA ASN A 270 -2.41 31.72 -13.27
C ASN A 270 -1.83 31.71 -11.84
N ASP A 271 -2.20 32.70 -11.01
CA ASP A 271 -1.89 32.72 -9.57
C ASP A 271 -2.40 31.44 -8.88
N TYR A 272 -3.63 31.01 -9.19
CA TYR A 272 -4.21 29.77 -8.65
C TYR A 272 -3.48 28.50 -9.14
N ASN A 273 -3.09 28.46 -10.42
CA ASN A 273 -2.38 27.33 -11.01
C ASN A 273 -0.92 27.24 -10.60
N LEU A 274 -0.27 28.34 -10.22
CA LEU A 274 1.16 28.36 -9.87
C LEU A 274 1.53 27.29 -8.82
N PRO A 275 0.90 27.22 -7.64
CA PRO A 275 1.22 26.16 -6.66
C PRO A 275 0.92 24.75 -7.18
N LEU A 276 -0.05 24.59 -8.08
CA LEU A 276 -0.38 23.29 -8.69
C LEU A 276 0.66 22.85 -9.73
N TYR A 277 1.25 23.80 -10.47
CA TYR A 277 2.40 23.55 -11.33
C TYR A 277 3.64 23.24 -10.52
N GLU A 278 3.91 23.97 -9.43
CA GLU A 278 5.03 23.67 -8.53
C GLU A 278 4.92 22.25 -7.93
N GLU A 279 3.71 21.86 -7.51
CA GLU A 279 3.45 20.50 -7.02
C GLU A 279 3.67 19.45 -8.12
N TYR A 280 3.21 19.72 -9.35
CA TYR A 280 3.42 18.83 -10.50
C TYR A 280 4.91 18.68 -10.86
N ASP A 281 5.66 19.78 -10.85
CA ASP A 281 7.09 19.78 -11.16
C ASP A 281 7.88 18.95 -10.14
N GLU A 282 7.54 19.08 -8.84
CA GLU A 282 8.13 18.26 -7.79
C GLU A 282 7.76 16.78 -7.95
N GLU A 283 6.50 16.47 -8.26
CA GLU A 283 6.08 15.08 -8.54
C GLU A 283 6.82 14.46 -9.73
N CYS A 284 7.00 15.21 -10.81
CA CYS A 284 7.76 14.76 -11.97
C CYS A 284 9.23 14.52 -11.63
N LYS A 285 9.83 15.44 -10.86
CA LYS A 285 11.21 15.31 -10.38
C LYS A 285 11.39 14.04 -9.55
N VAL A 286 10.54 13.84 -8.54
CA VAL A 286 10.57 12.64 -7.69
C VAL A 286 10.34 11.37 -8.51
N ALA A 287 9.41 11.38 -9.46
CA ALA A 287 9.18 10.25 -10.35
C ALA A 287 10.42 9.89 -11.17
N LEU A 288 11.10 10.88 -11.77
CA LEU A 288 12.32 10.65 -12.54
C LEU A 288 13.47 10.13 -11.68
N GLU A 289 13.63 10.66 -10.45
CA GLU A 289 14.63 10.19 -9.49
C GLU A 289 14.38 8.72 -9.10
N ASN A 290 13.13 8.35 -8.80
CA ASN A 290 12.76 6.99 -8.46
C ASN A 290 12.91 6.02 -9.65
N ILE A 291 12.52 6.44 -10.86
CA ILE A 291 12.74 5.64 -12.08
C ILE A 291 14.23 5.41 -12.29
N LYS A 292 15.08 6.44 -12.15
CA LYS A 292 16.54 6.32 -12.25
C LYS A 292 17.08 5.36 -11.20
N GLY A 293 16.72 5.56 -9.94
CA GLY A 293 17.16 4.72 -8.82
C GLY A 293 16.79 3.24 -9.04
N ARG A 294 15.56 2.97 -9.47
CA ARG A 294 15.11 1.61 -9.77
C ARG A 294 15.84 0.99 -10.96
N LEU A 295 16.07 1.76 -12.03
CA LEU A 295 16.83 1.30 -13.19
C LEU A 295 18.26 0.91 -12.80
N LEU A 296 18.96 1.79 -12.07
CA LEU A 296 20.31 1.54 -11.59
C LEU A 296 20.35 0.32 -10.67
N PHE A 297 19.40 0.19 -9.74
CA PHE A 297 19.32 -0.98 -8.86
C PHE A 297 19.12 -2.27 -9.66
N THR A 298 18.14 -2.31 -10.56
CA THR A 298 17.78 -3.55 -11.26
C THR A 298 18.80 -3.99 -12.31
N ARG A 299 19.61 -3.06 -12.85
CA ARG A 299 20.57 -3.35 -13.93
C ARG A 299 22.03 -3.28 -13.51
N LEU A 300 22.41 -2.34 -12.63
CA LEU A 300 23.80 -2.03 -12.31
C LEU A 300 24.24 -2.31 -10.87
N ALA A 301 23.38 -2.15 -9.87
CA ALA A 301 23.79 -2.32 -8.47
C ALA A 301 24.31 -3.74 -8.20
N GLU A 302 25.38 -3.87 -7.42
CA GLU A 302 26.02 -5.16 -7.11
C GLU A 302 25.05 -6.12 -6.42
N ASN A 303 24.29 -5.60 -5.45
CA ASN A 303 23.23 -6.31 -4.74
C ASN A 303 21.87 -6.31 -5.48
N GLY A 304 21.85 -5.87 -6.74
CA GLY A 304 20.66 -5.84 -7.58
C GLY A 304 20.43 -7.12 -8.38
N PRO A 305 19.22 -7.33 -8.93
CA PRO A 305 18.86 -8.56 -9.67
C PRO A 305 19.56 -8.74 -11.03
N LYS A 306 20.30 -7.75 -11.53
CA LYS A 306 21.02 -7.78 -12.82
C LYS A 306 20.14 -8.27 -13.99
N LEU A 307 18.96 -7.68 -14.16
CA LEU A 307 17.95 -8.15 -15.11
C LEU A 307 18.38 -8.09 -16.59
N GLY A 308 19.55 -7.54 -16.92
CA GLY A 308 20.10 -7.53 -18.28
C GLY A 308 19.37 -6.55 -19.22
N ARG A 309 19.35 -6.89 -20.51
CA ARG A 309 18.86 -6.02 -21.60
C ARG A 309 17.40 -5.63 -21.42
N ILE A 310 17.10 -4.34 -21.63
CA ILE A 310 15.73 -3.81 -21.60
C ILE A 310 14.99 -4.21 -22.88
N SER A 311 13.76 -4.70 -22.70
CA SER A 311 12.86 -5.10 -23.79
C SER A 311 11.40 -5.08 -23.33
N LYS A 312 10.45 -5.39 -24.22
CA LYS A 312 9.03 -5.54 -23.85
C LYS A 312 8.78 -6.60 -22.78
N SER A 313 9.52 -7.72 -22.81
CA SER A 313 9.40 -8.80 -21.81
C SER A 313 10.25 -8.57 -20.57
N ASN A 314 11.19 -7.61 -20.61
CA ASN A 314 12.04 -7.23 -19.49
C ASN A 314 12.14 -5.69 -19.44
N PRO A 315 11.06 -5.02 -19.00
CA PRO A 315 10.91 -3.58 -19.16
C PRO A 315 11.90 -2.78 -18.30
N LEU A 316 12.05 -1.50 -18.64
CA LEU A 316 12.83 -0.49 -17.91
C LEU A 316 12.46 -0.49 -16.42
N ILE A 317 11.16 -0.56 -16.15
CA ILE A 317 10.55 -0.53 -14.83
C ILE A 317 9.45 -1.59 -14.77
N GLU A 318 9.26 -2.19 -13.60
CA GLU A 318 8.14 -3.09 -13.35
C GLU A 318 6.81 -2.36 -13.49
N SER A 319 5.76 -3.06 -13.93
CA SER A 319 4.45 -2.42 -14.08
C SER A 319 3.76 -2.24 -12.72
N TYR A 320 3.25 -1.03 -12.52
CA TYR A 320 2.48 -0.65 -11.33
C TYR A 320 1.01 -1.08 -11.43
N PHE A 321 0.57 -1.57 -12.58
CA PHE A 321 -0.82 -1.95 -12.82
C PHE A 321 -0.93 -3.29 -13.54
N THR A 322 -1.76 -4.18 -13.00
CA THR A 322 -2.23 -5.37 -13.71
C THR A 322 -3.31 -4.97 -14.70
N ARG A 323 -3.15 -5.40 -15.97
CA ARG A 323 -4.08 -5.12 -17.08
C ARG A 323 -4.84 -6.38 -17.41
N LEU A 324 -6.12 -6.43 -17.03
CA LEU A 324 -7.02 -7.53 -17.31
C LEU A 324 -7.85 -7.27 -18.57
N GLU A 325 -8.32 -8.34 -19.20
CA GLU A 325 -9.22 -8.26 -20.35
C GLU A 325 -10.68 -8.38 -19.90
N ASP A 326 -11.55 -7.52 -20.42
CA ASP A 326 -13.00 -7.66 -20.34
C ASP A 326 -13.60 -7.83 -21.75
N PRO A 327 -13.42 -9.00 -22.37
CA PRO A 327 -13.86 -9.22 -23.76
C PRO A 327 -15.37 -9.09 -23.94
N LYS A 328 -16.14 -9.14 -22.85
CA LYS A 328 -17.61 -9.02 -22.87
C LYS A 328 -18.10 -7.62 -22.47
N GLY A 329 -17.20 -6.69 -22.12
CA GLY A 329 -17.54 -5.33 -21.73
C GLY A 329 -18.55 -5.24 -20.59
N LYS A 330 -18.45 -6.16 -19.61
CA LYS A 330 -19.39 -6.25 -18.49
C LYS A 330 -19.16 -5.16 -17.44
N HIS A 331 -17.96 -4.61 -17.38
CA HIS A 331 -17.52 -3.73 -16.31
C HIS A 331 -17.37 -2.29 -16.79
N PRO A 332 -17.47 -1.30 -15.89
CA PRO A 332 -17.21 0.09 -16.23
C PRO A 332 -15.83 0.28 -16.85
N LYS A 333 -15.71 1.29 -17.72
CA LYS A 333 -14.43 1.66 -18.35
C LYS A 333 -13.39 1.96 -17.26
N GLY A 334 -12.21 1.36 -17.39
CA GLY A 334 -11.09 1.55 -16.46
C GLY A 334 -11.06 0.57 -15.28
N SER A 335 -12.11 -0.23 -15.06
CA SER A 335 -12.16 -1.18 -13.94
C SER A 335 -11.13 -2.31 -14.02
N MET A 336 -10.68 -2.66 -15.23
CA MET A 336 -9.74 -3.77 -15.47
C MET A 336 -8.25 -3.40 -15.36
N MET A 337 -7.94 -2.17 -14.98
CA MET A 337 -6.56 -1.71 -14.79
C MET A 337 -6.36 -1.52 -13.30
N LEU A 338 -5.81 -2.53 -12.63
CA LEU A 338 -5.75 -2.60 -11.18
C LEU A 338 -4.36 -2.32 -10.65
N ALA A 339 -4.24 -1.50 -9.62
CA ALA A 339 -2.97 -1.16 -8.99
C ALA A 339 -2.34 -2.38 -8.32
N ASN A 340 -1.06 -2.60 -8.58
CA ASN A 340 -0.25 -3.62 -7.94
C ASN A 340 0.23 -3.12 -6.58
N ASN A 341 0.23 -4.00 -5.58
CA ASN A 341 0.71 -3.66 -4.25
C ASN A 341 2.24 -3.57 -4.22
N GLY A 342 2.75 -3.11 -3.10
CA GLY A 342 4.18 -3.02 -2.83
C GLY A 342 4.40 -2.46 -1.44
N TRP A 343 5.52 -1.77 -1.28
CA TRP A 343 5.85 -1.04 -0.06
C TRP A 343 6.59 0.25 -0.41
N ILE A 344 6.61 1.18 0.53
CA ILE A 344 7.31 2.46 0.41
C ILE A 344 8.29 2.57 1.57
N TRP A 345 9.49 3.05 1.29
CA TRP A 345 10.50 3.25 2.32
C TRP A 345 10.02 4.27 3.36
N ASN A 346 10.02 3.88 4.65
CA ASN A 346 9.67 4.75 5.77
C ASN A 346 8.28 5.42 5.65
N ALA A 347 7.31 4.74 5.02
CA ALA A 347 5.95 5.25 4.92
C ALA A 347 5.22 5.19 6.27
N ASP A 348 4.28 6.11 6.45
CA ASP A 348 3.33 6.06 7.55
C ASP A 348 2.41 4.84 7.38
N PRO A 349 2.47 3.84 8.29
CA PRO A 349 1.68 2.60 8.17
C PRO A 349 0.17 2.83 8.24
N LEU A 350 -0.27 4.01 8.72
CA LEU A 350 -1.68 4.37 8.79
C LEU A 350 -2.21 4.98 7.49
N LYS A 351 -1.33 5.34 6.56
CA LYS A 351 -1.71 5.93 5.27
C LYS A 351 -1.69 4.87 4.19
N ASP A 352 -2.87 4.62 3.63
CA ASP A 352 -2.97 3.82 2.42
C ASP A 352 -2.37 4.58 1.23
N PHE A 353 -1.22 4.12 0.76
CA PHE A 353 -0.50 4.74 -0.36
C PHE A 353 -1.17 4.56 -1.72
N ALA A 354 -2.23 3.74 -1.83
CA ALA A 354 -3.10 3.71 -3.00
C ALA A 354 -4.33 4.61 -2.86
N GLY A 355 -4.58 5.16 -1.67
CA GLY A 355 -5.69 6.05 -1.38
C GLY A 355 -5.55 7.42 -2.06
N PRO A 356 -6.65 8.20 -2.10
CA PRO A 356 -6.69 9.49 -2.79
C PRO A 356 -5.78 10.57 -2.18
N ASP A 357 -5.36 10.40 -0.92
CA ASP A 357 -4.46 11.32 -0.22
C ASP A 357 -2.97 11.05 -0.52
N SER A 358 -2.67 10.15 -1.45
CA SER A 358 -1.31 9.77 -1.84
C SER A 358 -1.08 9.90 -3.34
N SER A 359 0.08 10.44 -3.72
CA SER A 359 0.57 10.41 -5.10
C SER A 359 1.74 9.44 -5.31
N ALA A 360 1.93 8.47 -4.40
CA ALA A 360 3.05 7.53 -4.44
C ALA A 360 3.17 6.73 -5.75
N TYR A 361 2.05 6.36 -6.37
CA TYR A 361 2.05 5.68 -7.68
C TYR A 361 2.52 6.60 -8.81
N LEU A 362 2.11 7.87 -8.80
CA LEU A 362 2.55 8.86 -9.80
C LEU A 362 4.03 9.21 -9.60
N ARG A 363 4.45 9.40 -8.35
CA ARG A 363 5.82 9.68 -7.93
C ARG A 363 6.77 8.48 -8.01
N ARG A 364 6.27 7.28 -8.36
CA ARG A 364 7.05 6.03 -8.42
C ARG A 364 7.77 5.67 -7.12
N GLU A 365 7.20 6.06 -5.99
CA GLU A 365 7.75 5.76 -4.65
C GLU A 365 7.48 4.31 -4.22
N VAL A 366 6.48 3.66 -4.82
CA VAL A 366 6.14 2.26 -4.51
C VAL A 366 7.19 1.33 -5.10
N ILE A 367 7.84 0.54 -4.25
CA ILE A 367 8.61 -0.64 -4.65
C ILE A 367 7.60 -1.75 -4.90
N VAL A 368 7.24 -1.93 -6.18
CA VAL A 368 6.08 -2.72 -6.60
C VAL A 368 6.36 -4.23 -6.63
N TRP A 369 5.35 -5.00 -6.24
CA TRP A 369 5.25 -6.44 -6.50
C TRP A 369 4.31 -6.66 -7.69
N GLY A 370 4.89 -6.73 -8.89
CA GLY A 370 4.12 -6.81 -10.15
C GLY A 370 3.25 -8.07 -10.29
N ASP A 371 3.47 -9.07 -9.44
CA ASP A 371 2.68 -10.30 -9.35
C ASP A 371 1.50 -10.20 -8.36
N CYS A 372 1.35 -9.08 -7.65
CA CYS A 372 0.38 -8.91 -6.57
C CYS A 372 -0.49 -7.67 -6.78
N VAL A 373 -1.80 -7.85 -6.99
CA VAL A 373 -2.80 -6.77 -7.07
C VAL A 373 -3.22 -6.33 -5.66
N LYS A 374 -3.20 -5.03 -5.38
CA LYS A 374 -3.61 -4.47 -4.08
C LYS A 374 -5.12 -4.53 -3.89
N LEU A 375 -5.56 -4.98 -2.72
CA LEU A 375 -6.96 -5.13 -2.37
C LEU A 375 -7.54 -3.86 -1.74
N ARG A 376 -8.71 -3.42 -2.23
CA ARG A 376 -9.39 -2.17 -1.86
C ARG A 376 -10.58 -2.45 -0.94
N TYR A 377 -10.32 -2.51 0.37
CA TYR A 377 -11.36 -2.74 1.38
C TYR A 377 -12.31 -1.55 1.57
N GLY A 378 -11.83 -0.31 1.43
CA GLY A 378 -12.58 0.89 1.79
C GLY A 378 -12.53 1.16 3.30
N GLN A 379 -13.53 1.84 3.85
CA GLN A 379 -13.64 2.15 5.29
C GLN A 379 -14.44 1.10 6.05
N SER A 380 -15.28 0.33 5.35
CA SER A 380 -16.15 -0.68 5.95
C SER A 380 -16.54 -1.77 4.95
N PRO A 381 -17.14 -2.88 5.42
CA PRO A 381 -17.69 -3.90 4.54
C PRO A 381 -18.67 -3.39 3.48
N LYS A 382 -19.27 -2.21 3.64
CA LYS A 382 -20.21 -1.64 2.67
C LYS A 382 -19.52 -1.15 1.39
N ASP A 383 -18.25 -0.76 1.48
CA ASP A 383 -17.50 -0.20 0.35
C ASP A 383 -17.01 -1.28 -0.63
N ASN A 384 -16.90 -2.52 -0.14
CA ASN A 384 -16.54 -3.68 -0.95
C ASN A 384 -17.07 -5.02 -0.39
N PRO A 385 -18.40 -5.25 -0.38
CA PRO A 385 -18.99 -6.38 0.34
C PRO A 385 -18.43 -7.74 -0.06
N TRP A 386 -18.14 -7.92 -1.35
CA TRP A 386 -17.60 -9.18 -1.87
C TRP A 386 -16.20 -9.46 -1.32
N LEU A 387 -15.28 -8.48 -1.40
CA LEU A 387 -13.91 -8.64 -0.92
C LEU A 387 -13.87 -8.97 0.58
N TRP A 388 -14.64 -8.24 1.39
CA TRP A 388 -14.70 -8.45 2.83
C TRP A 388 -15.21 -9.84 3.17
N GLN A 389 -16.23 -10.34 2.46
CA GLN A 389 -16.74 -11.69 2.65
C GLN A 389 -15.70 -12.75 2.26
N HIS A 390 -15.07 -12.61 1.09
CA HIS A 390 -14.04 -13.54 0.62
C HIS A 390 -12.84 -13.63 1.57
N MET A 391 -12.35 -12.49 2.06
CA MET A 391 -11.20 -12.45 2.97
C MET A 391 -11.56 -12.90 4.39
N ARG A 392 -12.81 -12.71 4.81
CA ARG A 392 -13.33 -13.31 6.04
C ARG A 392 -13.35 -14.83 5.94
N GLU A 393 -13.90 -15.39 4.85
CA GLU A 393 -13.94 -16.84 4.63
C GLU A 393 -12.55 -17.45 4.59
N TYR A 394 -11.60 -16.78 3.91
CA TYR A 394 -10.19 -17.17 3.92
C TYR A 394 -9.61 -17.20 5.35
N THR A 395 -9.82 -16.13 6.10
CA THR A 395 -9.29 -15.99 7.46
C THR A 395 -9.89 -17.03 8.41
N GLU A 396 -11.21 -17.24 8.34
CA GLU A 396 -11.92 -18.26 9.12
C GLU A 396 -11.46 -19.68 8.73
N GLN A 397 -11.21 -19.94 7.44
CA GLN A 397 -10.66 -21.21 6.96
C GLN A 397 -9.29 -21.50 7.60
N VAL A 398 -8.36 -20.53 7.56
CA VAL A 398 -7.03 -20.65 8.17
C VAL A 398 -7.14 -20.86 9.68
N ALA A 399 -7.93 -20.05 10.39
CA ALA A 399 -8.13 -20.18 11.83
C ALA A 399 -8.71 -21.54 12.25
N SER A 400 -9.52 -22.17 11.38
CA SER A 400 -10.08 -23.50 11.62
C SER A 400 -9.06 -24.64 11.55
N MET A 401 -7.88 -24.39 10.98
CA MET A 401 -6.81 -25.38 10.78
C MET A 401 -5.62 -25.15 11.72
N PHE A 402 -5.19 -23.89 11.88
CA PHE A 402 -3.95 -23.53 12.57
C PHE A 402 -4.21 -23.00 13.98
N HIS A 403 -3.24 -23.18 14.88
CA HIS A 403 -3.26 -22.68 16.26
C HIS A 403 -2.94 -21.18 16.34
N GLY A 404 -2.29 -20.64 15.30
CA GLY A 404 -2.01 -19.23 15.19
C GLY A 404 -1.93 -18.75 13.76
N ILE A 405 -1.80 -17.44 13.62
CA ILE A 405 -1.57 -16.76 12.35
C ILE A 405 -0.42 -15.77 12.47
N ARG A 406 0.37 -15.65 11.41
CA ARG A 406 1.31 -14.54 11.19
C ARG A 406 0.69 -13.58 10.19
N ILE A 407 0.54 -12.32 10.57
CA ILE A 407 0.05 -11.27 9.69
C ILE A 407 1.23 -10.79 8.86
N ASP A 408 1.20 -11.13 7.57
CA ASP A 408 2.19 -10.68 6.60
C ASP A 408 2.05 -9.18 6.34
N ASN A 409 3.18 -8.46 6.38
CA ASN A 409 3.22 -7.02 6.14
C ASN A 409 2.09 -6.25 6.87
N CYS A 410 1.98 -6.47 8.19
CA CYS A 410 0.89 -5.95 9.03
C CYS A 410 0.86 -4.41 9.04
N HIS A 411 2.01 -3.77 8.86
CA HIS A 411 2.13 -2.32 8.80
C HIS A 411 1.49 -1.71 7.54
N SER A 412 1.25 -2.50 6.49
CA SER A 412 0.55 -2.05 5.28
C SER A 412 -0.94 -2.44 5.27
N THR A 413 -1.43 -3.13 6.30
CA THR A 413 -2.85 -3.50 6.43
C THR A 413 -3.59 -2.42 7.21
N PRO A 414 -4.68 -1.83 6.65
CA PRO A 414 -5.51 -0.90 7.41
C PRO A 414 -6.01 -1.53 8.70
N ILE A 415 -5.80 -0.85 9.82
CA ILE A 415 -6.03 -1.45 11.15
C ILE A 415 -7.46 -1.95 11.35
N HIS A 416 -8.46 -1.25 10.81
CA HIS A 416 -9.87 -1.67 10.91
C HIS A 416 -10.17 -2.97 10.13
N VAL A 417 -9.41 -3.27 9.07
CA VAL A 417 -9.53 -4.52 8.31
C VAL A 417 -8.94 -5.66 9.15
N ALA A 418 -7.74 -5.44 9.69
CA ALA A 418 -7.08 -6.42 10.56
C ALA A 418 -7.92 -6.73 11.80
N GLU A 419 -8.50 -5.72 12.46
CA GLU A 419 -9.41 -5.91 13.61
C GLU A 419 -10.58 -6.84 13.25
N TYR A 420 -11.30 -6.53 12.18
CA TYR A 420 -12.45 -7.33 11.75
C TYR A 420 -12.10 -8.78 11.41
N LEU A 421 -11.00 -8.98 10.67
CA LEU A 421 -10.57 -10.31 10.24
C LEU A 421 -10.02 -11.13 11.42
N LEU A 422 -9.29 -10.51 12.35
CA LEU A 422 -8.85 -11.16 13.58
C LEU A 422 -10.01 -11.54 14.49
N ASP A 423 -11.04 -10.68 14.60
CA ASP A 423 -12.24 -10.99 15.39
C ASP A 423 -13.01 -12.16 14.77
N ALA A 424 -13.09 -12.22 13.44
CA ALA A 424 -13.64 -13.39 12.74
C ALA A 424 -12.81 -14.66 13.01
N ALA A 425 -11.48 -14.57 12.93
CA ALA A 425 -10.57 -15.67 13.25
C ALA A 425 -10.76 -16.17 14.70
N ARG A 426 -10.86 -15.25 15.66
CA ARG A 426 -11.02 -15.55 17.10
C ARG A 426 -12.37 -16.16 17.44
N ARG A 427 -13.43 -15.83 16.70
CA ARG A 427 -14.71 -16.53 16.81
C ARG A 427 -14.61 -18.00 16.43
N VAL A 428 -13.77 -18.32 15.44
CA VAL A 428 -13.48 -19.71 15.04
C VAL A 428 -12.54 -20.39 16.04
N ARG A 429 -11.53 -19.67 16.52
CA ARG A 429 -10.53 -20.16 17.48
C ARG A 429 -10.27 -19.12 18.60
N PRO A 430 -10.93 -19.24 19.77
CA PRO A 430 -10.80 -18.26 20.85
C PRO A 430 -9.38 -18.11 21.41
N ASP A 431 -8.56 -19.15 21.33
CA ASP A 431 -7.16 -19.20 21.79
C ASP A 431 -6.14 -18.90 20.67
N LEU A 432 -6.56 -18.22 19.59
CA LEU A 432 -5.71 -17.94 18.43
C LEU A 432 -4.47 -17.13 18.80
N TYR A 433 -3.29 -17.72 18.59
CA TYR A 433 -2.01 -17.03 18.73
C TYR A 433 -1.74 -16.14 17.51
N VAL A 434 -1.35 -14.88 17.71
CA VAL A 434 -1.18 -13.90 16.63
C VAL A 434 0.23 -13.34 16.65
N LEU A 435 0.93 -13.50 15.54
CA LEU A 435 2.21 -12.87 15.25
C LEU A 435 2.02 -11.78 14.19
N ALA A 436 2.85 -10.74 14.24
CA ALA A 436 2.85 -9.72 13.21
C ALA A 436 4.27 -9.37 12.78
N GLU A 437 4.44 -9.25 11.47
CA GLU A 437 5.55 -8.51 10.88
C GLU A 437 5.18 -7.02 10.85
N LEU A 438 5.65 -6.29 11.86
CA LEU A 438 5.26 -4.90 12.10
C LEU A 438 6.51 -4.03 12.33
N PHE A 439 6.68 -3.05 11.45
CA PHE A 439 7.77 -2.07 11.47
C PHE A 439 7.18 -0.67 11.28
N THR A 440 6.68 -0.05 12.36
CA THR A 440 6.03 1.28 12.27
C THR A 440 6.99 2.46 12.42
N GLY A 441 8.27 2.20 12.66
CA GLY A 441 9.28 3.23 12.95
C GLY A 441 9.12 3.91 14.32
N SER A 442 8.07 3.59 15.09
CA SER A 442 7.81 4.15 16.42
C SER A 442 7.28 3.08 17.38
N ALA A 443 7.89 2.98 18.58
CA ALA A 443 7.43 2.05 19.62
C ALA A 443 5.99 2.36 20.08
N GLU A 444 5.57 3.63 20.03
CA GLU A 444 4.21 4.05 20.38
C GLU A 444 3.20 3.51 19.35
N ARG A 445 3.54 3.58 18.06
CA ARG A 445 2.71 3.04 16.98
C ARG A 445 2.65 1.51 17.01
N ASP A 446 3.76 0.85 17.32
CA ASP A 446 3.76 -0.60 17.56
C ASP A 446 2.76 -0.97 18.67
N ASN A 447 2.70 -0.19 19.76
CA ASN A 447 1.75 -0.40 20.86
C ASN A 447 0.29 -0.19 20.46
N ASP A 448 -0.01 0.80 19.61
CA ASP A 448 -1.36 1.03 19.07
C ASP A 448 -1.85 -0.22 18.32
N PHE A 449 -1.03 -0.77 17.42
CA PHE A 449 -1.37 -1.98 16.68
C PHE A 449 -1.49 -3.19 17.61
N VAL A 450 -0.53 -3.40 18.50
CA VAL A 450 -0.52 -4.56 19.40
C VAL A 450 -1.75 -4.59 20.31
N SER A 451 -2.10 -3.44 20.90
CA SER A 451 -3.21 -3.33 21.84
C SER A 451 -4.57 -3.50 21.15
N ARG A 452 -4.77 -2.89 19.98
CA ARG A 452 -6.03 -2.98 19.22
C ARG A 452 -6.22 -4.33 18.56
N LEU A 453 -5.17 -4.87 17.95
CA LEU A 453 -5.23 -6.12 17.22
C LEU A 453 -5.09 -7.33 18.13
N GLY A 454 -4.66 -7.18 19.38
CA GLY A 454 -4.38 -8.30 20.28
C GLY A 454 -3.24 -9.19 19.76
N ILE A 455 -2.17 -8.56 19.26
CA ILE A 455 -0.99 -9.28 18.76
C ILE A 455 -0.20 -9.82 19.96
N HIS A 456 0.20 -11.09 19.89
CA HIS A 456 0.88 -11.76 21.01
C HIS A 456 2.39 -11.54 20.98
N ALA A 457 3.00 -11.49 19.79
CA ALA A 457 4.41 -11.15 19.65
C ALA A 457 4.71 -10.52 18.28
N LEU A 458 5.71 -9.64 18.27
CA LEU A 458 6.24 -9.00 17.07
C LEU A 458 7.51 -9.72 16.61
N ILE A 459 7.65 -9.91 15.29
CA ILE A 459 8.84 -10.54 14.71
C ILE A 459 10.02 -9.57 14.80
N ARG A 460 11.17 -10.11 15.21
CA ARG A 460 12.46 -9.40 15.28
C ARG A 460 13.52 -10.28 14.64
N GLU A 461 14.45 -9.69 13.89
CA GLU A 461 15.38 -10.43 13.04
C GLU A 461 16.84 -10.20 13.47
N ALA A 462 17.55 -11.25 13.87
CA ALA A 462 18.96 -11.16 14.25
C ALA A 462 19.89 -10.93 13.06
N MET A 463 19.50 -11.37 11.85
CA MET A 463 20.28 -11.14 10.63
C MET A 463 20.35 -9.67 10.23
N GLN A 464 19.49 -8.80 10.74
CA GLN A 464 19.57 -7.35 10.45
C GLN A 464 20.70 -6.64 11.20
N ALA A 465 21.31 -7.27 12.21
CA ALA A 465 22.50 -6.73 12.86
C ALA A 465 23.68 -6.67 11.88
N TRP A 466 24.23 -5.47 11.67
CA TRP A 466 25.37 -5.23 10.77
C TRP A 466 26.73 -5.53 11.43
N ASP A 467 26.79 -5.60 12.76
CA ASP A 467 28.00 -5.97 13.51
C ASP A 467 27.63 -6.73 14.81
N THR A 468 28.66 -7.16 15.56
CA THR A 468 28.50 -7.90 16.81
C THR A 468 27.91 -7.06 17.93
N HIS A 469 28.16 -5.75 17.94
CA HIS A 469 27.61 -4.82 18.92
C HIS A 469 26.10 -4.66 18.73
N GLU A 470 25.64 -4.53 17.50
CA GLU A 470 24.23 -4.43 17.16
C GLU A 470 23.47 -5.72 17.47
N LEU A 471 24.07 -6.88 17.19
CA LEU A 471 23.49 -8.17 17.61
C LEU A 471 23.36 -8.24 19.14
N SER A 472 24.40 -7.82 19.87
CA SER A 472 24.37 -7.74 21.33
C SER A 472 23.26 -6.80 21.83
N ARG A 473 23.07 -5.64 21.19
CA ARG A 473 22.01 -4.68 21.51
C ARG A 473 20.62 -5.27 21.30
N LEU A 474 20.39 -5.98 20.19
CA LEU A 474 19.11 -6.66 19.90
C LEU A 474 18.85 -7.79 20.90
N ALA A 475 19.84 -8.65 21.14
CA ALA A 475 19.73 -9.74 22.11
C ALA A 475 19.47 -9.21 23.53
N HIS A 476 20.15 -8.14 23.94
CA HIS A 476 19.92 -7.51 25.25
C HIS A 476 18.50 -6.96 25.38
N ARG A 477 18.00 -6.26 24.36
CA ARG A 477 16.64 -5.72 24.33
C ARG A 477 15.57 -6.82 24.50
N HIS A 478 15.83 -8.01 23.99
CA HIS A 478 14.88 -9.14 24.01
C HIS A 478 15.22 -10.22 25.05
N GLY A 479 16.29 -10.04 25.83
CA GLY A 479 16.78 -11.02 26.81
C GLY A 479 16.05 -11.00 28.16
N GLY A 480 15.26 -9.95 28.43
CA GLY A 480 14.46 -9.83 29.65
C GLY A 480 14.99 -8.77 30.62
N LYS A 481 14.62 -8.91 31.90
CA LYS A 481 14.99 -7.96 32.95
C LYS A 481 16.46 -8.14 33.37
N PRO A 482 17.20 -7.06 33.69
CA PRO A 482 18.53 -7.17 34.27
C PRO A 482 18.56 -8.03 35.54
N VAL A 483 19.71 -8.67 35.78
CA VAL A 483 19.94 -9.44 37.02
C VAL A 483 19.87 -8.49 38.22
N GLY A 484 19.08 -8.87 39.23
CA GLY A 484 18.88 -8.05 40.44
C GLY A 484 17.91 -6.88 40.26
N SER A 485 17.05 -6.89 39.24
CA SER A 485 16.01 -5.87 39.06
C SER A 485 15.06 -5.80 40.27
N MET A 486 14.74 -4.59 40.72
CA MET A 486 13.63 -4.34 41.65
C MET A 486 12.33 -4.22 40.84
N ASP A 487 11.35 -5.07 41.11
CA ASP A 487 10.14 -5.20 40.30
C ASP A 487 8.91 -4.53 40.94
N GLU A 488 7.83 -4.37 40.15
CA GLU A 488 6.53 -3.89 40.63
C GLU A 488 5.98 -4.77 41.77
N ASP A 489 6.38 -6.04 41.81
CA ASP A 489 6.11 -6.97 42.90
C ASP A 489 6.58 -6.45 44.26
N MET A 490 7.51 -5.48 44.33
CA MET A 490 7.96 -4.85 45.58
C MET A 490 7.06 -3.70 46.05
N VAL A 491 6.07 -3.29 45.24
CA VAL A 491 5.17 -2.14 45.47
C VAL A 491 3.79 -2.60 45.97
N TRP A 492 3.69 -3.83 46.48
CA TRP A 492 2.44 -4.39 46.98
C TRP A 492 1.83 -3.56 48.11
N LYS A 493 0.50 -3.55 48.19
CA LYS A 493 -0.27 -2.96 49.29
C LYS A 493 -1.28 -3.96 49.82
N VAL A 494 -1.52 -3.94 51.12
CA VAL A 494 -2.61 -4.74 51.71
C VAL A 494 -3.93 -4.02 51.45
N VAL A 495 -4.85 -4.67 50.75
CA VAL A 495 -6.19 -4.15 50.46
C VAL A 495 -7.27 -5.09 51.00
N PRO A 496 -8.46 -4.59 51.37
CA PRO A 496 -9.62 -5.44 51.66
C PRO A 496 -9.96 -6.32 50.46
N TYR A 497 -10.38 -7.56 50.72
CA TYR A 497 -10.84 -8.49 49.69
C TYR A 497 -12.16 -9.11 50.11
N GLU A 498 -13.13 -9.11 49.21
CA GLU A 498 -14.47 -9.63 49.46
C GLU A 498 -14.52 -11.10 49.03
N CYS A 499 -13.99 -11.97 49.88
CA CYS A 499 -14.13 -13.41 49.78
C CYS A 499 -14.30 -13.99 51.19
N ASP A 500 -15.19 -14.98 51.34
CA ASP A 500 -15.53 -15.60 52.62
C ASP A 500 -14.32 -16.16 53.39
N GLU A 501 -13.25 -16.52 52.69
CA GLU A 501 -12.04 -17.12 53.27
C GLU A 501 -10.93 -16.11 53.60
N LYS A 502 -10.91 -14.93 52.97
CA LYS A 502 -9.82 -13.94 53.12
C LYS A 502 -10.35 -12.51 53.15
N LYS A 503 -10.17 -11.84 54.29
CA LYS A 503 -10.57 -10.43 54.49
C LYS A 503 -9.60 -9.40 53.89
N LYS A 504 -8.36 -9.81 53.55
CA LYS A 504 -7.30 -8.95 53.03
C LYS A 504 -6.44 -9.71 52.03
N VAL A 505 -5.95 -9.01 51.00
CA VAL A 505 -5.00 -9.54 50.00
C VAL A 505 -3.87 -8.54 49.73
N LEU A 506 -2.78 -9.04 49.18
CA LEU A 506 -1.72 -8.21 48.61
C LEU A 506 -2.12 -7.82 47.19
N ALA A 507 -2.32 -6.53 46.96
CA ALA A 507 -2.52 -5.97 45.63
C ALA A 507 -1.19 -5.42 45.12
N ILE A 508 -0.72 -5.95 43.99
CA ILE A 508 0.40 -5.42 43.23
C ILE A 508 -0.22 -4.47 42.20
N PRO A 509 0.03 -3.15 42.27
CA PRO A 509 -0.50 -2.23 41.28
C PRO A 509 0.20 -2.47 39.93
N ILE A 510 -0.58 -2.59 38.86
CA ILE A 510 -0.03 -2.59 37.49
C ILE A 510 0.35 -1.13 37.21
N THR A 511 1.64 -0.80 37.33
CA THR A 511 2.09 0.60 37.18
C THR A 511 2.53 0.95 35.76
N SER A 512 2.84 -0.07 34.96
CA SER A 512 3.24 0.10 33.57
C SER A 512 2.69 -1.01 32.66
N GLY A 513 2.48 -0.69 31.39
CA GLY A 513 2.19 -1.70 30.37
C GLY A 513 3.45 -2.47 30.00
N SER A 514 3.33 -3.77 29.74
CA SER A 514 4.45 -4.55 29.22
C SER A 514 4.76 -4.14 27.78
N MET A 515 6.04 -4.09 27.43
CA MET A 515 6.46 -3.99 26.03
C MET A 515 5.88 -5.17 25.22
N PRO A 516 5.54 -4.97 23.93
CA PRO A 516 5.14 -6.06 23.05
C PRO A 516 6.19 -7.18 23.09
N ARG A 517 5.73 -8.43 23.26
CA ARG A 517 6.64 -9.58 23.27
C ARG A 517 7.31 -9.69 21.91
N ALA A 518 8.53 -10.24 21.89
CA ALA A 518 9.26 -10.49 20.65
C ALA A 518 9.27 -11.99 20.33
N LEU A 519 9.04 -12.32 19.07
CA LEU A 519 9.52 -13.57 18.48
C LEU A 519 10.84 -13.25 17.79
N PHE A 520 11.95 -13.54 18.47
CA PHE A 520 13.27 -13.20 17.98
C PHE A 520 13.80 -14.34 17.10
N MET A 521 13.78 -14.11 15.79
CA MET A 521 14.22 -15.04 14.77
C MET A 521 15.72 -14.87 14.54
N ASP A 522 16.46 -15.97 14.62
CA ASP A 522 17.86 -16.04 14.23
C ASP A 522 18.05 -15.68 12.75
N CYS A 523 17.23 -16.28 11.88
CA CYS A 523 17.16 -16.05 10.44
C CYS A 523 15.71 -16.26 9.96
N THR A 524 15.13 -15.26 9.31
CA THR A 524 13.81 -15.40 8.67
C THR A 524 13.94 -16.02 7.28
N HIS A 525 12.81 -16.36 6.67
CA HIS A 525 12.79 -16.89 5.31
C HIS A 525 13.05 -15.82 4.23
N ASP A 526 13.06 -14.53 4.61
CA ASP A 526 13.40 -13.40 3.73
C ASP A 526 14.84 -12.91 3.92
N ASN A 527 15.55 -13.43 4.92
CA ASN A 527 16.92 -13.03 5.18
C ASN A 527 17.90 -13.73 4.23
N GLU A 528 18.92 -13.00 3.80
CA GLU A 528 20.17 -13.62 3.34
C GLU A 528 20.69 -14.56 4.44
N THR A 529 21.17 -15.73 4.04
CA THR A 529 21.71 -16.72 4.98
C THR A 529 22.99 -16.21 5.67
N PRO A 530 23.38 -16.77 6.82
CA PRO A 530 24.66 -16.44 7.46
C PRO A 530 25.86 -16.60 6.52
N PHE A 531 25.84 -17.60 5.64
CA PHE A 531 26.87 -17.80 4.63
C PHE A 531 26.96 -16.65 3.61
N GLN A 532 25.83 -16.07 3.21
CA GLN A 532 25.79 -14.96 2.26
C GLN A 532 26.18 -13.63 2.91
N LYS A 533 25.67 -13.36 4.12
CA LYS A 533 25.83 -12.06 4.79
C LYS A 533 27.09 -11.98 5.67
N ARG A 534 27.59 -13.12 6.15
CA ARG A 534 28.68 -13.26 7.12
C ARG A 534 29.56 -14.48 6.75
N THR A 535 29.61 -15.50 7.60
CA THR A 535 30.27 -16.79 7.35
C THR A 535 29.40 -17.95 7.86
N ALA A 536 29.67 -19.17 7.39
CA ALA A 536 28.87 -20.36 7.74
C ALA A 536 29.01 -20.76 9.22
N GLU A 537 30.13 -20.44 9.87
CA GLU A 537 30.40 -20.72 11.28
C GLU A 537 29.52 -19.91 12.24
N VAL A 538 28.81 -18.89 11.73
CA VAL A 538 27.89 -18.04 12.49
C VAL A 538 26.46 -18.61 12.51
N CYS A 539 26.21 -19.76 11.87
CA CYS A 539 24.94 -20.47 12.04
C CYS A 539 24.78 -20.93 13.49
N PHE A 540 23.68 -20.51 14.13
CA PHE A 540 23.28 -20.90 15.48
C PHE A 540 22.59 -22.28 15.49
#